data_AF-A0A069DSZ4-F1
#
_entry.id   AF-A0A069DSZ4-F1
#
_cell.length_a   1.000
_cell.length_b   1.000
_cell.length_c   1.000
_cell.angle_alpha   90.00
_cell.angle_beta   90.00
_cell.angle_gamma   90.00
#
_symmetry.space_group_name_H-M   'P 1'
#
loop_
_entity.id
_entity.type
_entity.pdbx_description
1 polymer ?
#
loop_
_entity_poly.entity_id
_entity_poly.type
_entity_poly.pdbx_seq_one_letter_code
_entity_poly.pdbx_strand_id
1 'polypeptide(L)'
;MSYSEFYNDPVDLEQIDWGIMRSQYWYDTTEYPDRKRKRQAEFLAFEFFPIDSILEIGVINETYKGEALKILRNNSINIPVEVRREWYY
;
A
#
# COMPACT_ATOMS: atom_id res chain seq x y z
N MET A 1 27.34 -4.48 3.32
CA MET A 1 26.43 -3.58 2.60
C MET A 1 25.02 -3.94 3.03
N SER A 2 24.33 -3.06 3.74
CA SER A 2 22.89 -3.25 3.99
C SER A 2 22.16 -2.98 2.69
N TYR A 3 21.23 -3.85 2.30
CA TYR A 3 20.38 -3.58 1.14
C TYR A 3 19.25 -2.60 1.47
N SER A 4 18.92 -2.41 2.75
CA SER A 4 17.82 -1.56 3.20
C SER A 4 18.30 -0.53 4.22
N GLU A 5 17.76 0.67 4.10
CA GLU A 5 17.98 1.79 5.00
C GLU A 5 16.71 2.00 5.84
N PHE A 6 16.88 2.47 7.08
CA PHE A 6 15.79 2.70 8.02
C PHE A 6 15.71 4.19 8.33
N TYR A 7 14.49 4.71 8.30
CA TYR A 7 14.19 6.12 8.49
C TYR A 7 13.09 6.28 9.53
N ASN A 8 13.09 7.41 10.24
CA ASN A 8 12.10 7.70 11.28
C ASN A 8 11.56 9.15 11.21
N ASP A 9 11.91 9.92 10.18
CA ASP A 9 11.42 11.27 9.94
C ASP A 9 10.59 11.33 8.64
N PRO A 10 9.40 11.95 8.63
CA PRO A 10 8.62 12.17 7.41
C PRO A 10 9.35 12.87 6.25
N VAL A 11 10.41 13.65 6.51
CA VAL A 11 11.21 14.24 5.41
C VAL A 11 11.88 13.17 4.54
N ASP A 12 12.11 11.97 5.07
CA ASP A 12 12.74 10.86 4.36
C ASP A 12 11.78 10.13 3.40
N LEU A 13 10.52 10.56 3.30
CA LEU A 13 9.59 10.07 2.29
C LEU A 13 10.09 10.29 0.85
N GLU A 14 11.04 11.20 0.65
CA GLU A 14 11.74 11.39 -0.63
C GLU A 14 12.64 10.22 -1.03
N GLN A 15 13.02 9.35 -0.08
CA GLN A 15 13.80 8.14 -0.35
C GLN A 15 12.98 7.03 -1.01
N ILE A 16 11.64 7.13 -0.94
CA ILE A 16 10.73 6.18 -1.58
C ILE A 16 10.76 6.40 -3.09
N ASP A 17 11.00 5.32 -3.84
CA ASP A 17 10.82 5.34 -5.28
C ASP A 17 9.32 5.33 -5.62
N TRP A 18 8.73 6.53 -5.65
CA TRP A 18 7.32 6.73 -5.99
C TRP A 18 6.98 6.28 -7.42
N GLY A 19 7.97 6.21 -8.31
CA GLY A 19 7.80 5.65 -9.66
C GLY A 19 7.51 4.16 -9.60
N ILE A 20 8.27 3.41 -8.81
CA ILE A 20 8.01 1.99 -8.54
C ILE A 20 6.69 1.79 -7.79
N MET A 21 6.38 2.63 -6.80
CA MET A 21 5.14 2.50 -6.03
C MET A 21 3.87 2.64 -6.87
N ARG A 22 3.94 3.43 -7.95
CA ARG A 22 2.85 3.60 -8.92
C ARG A 22 2.88 2.61 -10.08
N SER A 23 3.93 1.80 -10.19
CA SER A 23 4.08 0.84 -11.28
C SER A 23 3.18 -0.38 -11.08
N GLN A 24 2.56 -0.86 -12.16
CA GLN A 24 1.83 -2.13 -12.18
C GLN A 24 2.77 -3.34 -12.19
N TYR A 25 3.96 -3.18 -12.78
CA TYR A 25 4.98 -4.21 -12.84
C TYR A 25 6.28 -3.71 -12.22
N TRP A 26 6.79 -4.46 -11.26
CA TRP A 26 8.00 -4.14 -10.48
C TRP A 26 8.96 -5.33 -10.44
N TYR A 27 8.93 -6.20 -11.45
CA TYR A 27 9.96 -7.22 -11.61
C TYR A 27 11.30 -6.56 -11.93
N ASP A 28 12.38 -7.19 -11.48
CA ASP A 28 13.73 -6.71 -11.68
C ASP A 28 14.12 -6.81 -13.16
N THR A 29 14.85 -5.81 -13.66
CA THR A 29 15.42 -5.81 -15.02
C THR A 29 16.94 -5.70 -14.95
N THR A 30 17.65 -5.94 -16.04
CA THR A 30 19.11 -5.80 -16.09
C THR A 30 19.56 -4.37 -15.78
N GLU A 31 18.79 -3.38 -16.23
CA GLU A 31 19.05 -1.95 -16.01
C GLU A 31 18.59 -1.50 -14.62
N TYR A 32 17.64 -2.20 -14.01
CA TYR A 32 17.11 -1.88 -12.70
C TYR A 32 16.83 -3.16 -11.87
N PRO A 33 17.87 -3.75 -11.25
CA PRO A 33 17.81 -5.10 -10.67
C PRO A 33 17.18 -5.19 -9.27
N ASP A 34 16.66 -4.09 -8.73
CA ASP A 34 16.28 -3.97 -7.30
C ASP A 34 14.85 -3.41 -7.13
N ARG A 35 14.01 -3.59 -8.14
CA ARG A 35 12.67 -2.99 -8.18
C ARG A 35 11.73 -3.65 -7.19
N LYS A 36 11.82 -4.97 -7.04
CA LYS A 36 10.99 -5.71 -6.08
C LYS A 36 11.24 -5.25 -4.65
N ARG A 37 12.51 -5.12 -4.25
CA ARG A 37 12.88 -4.66 -2.91
C ARG A 37 12.37 -3.25 -2.64
N LYS A 38 12.56 -2.33 -3.59
CA LYS A 38 12.06 -0.95 -3.46
C LYS A 38 10.53 -0.86 -3.38
N ARG A 39 9.79 -1.75 -4.06
CA ARG A 39 8.32 -1.84 -3.95
C ARG A 39 7.88 -2.26 -2.55
N GLN A 40 8.71 -3.01 -1.84
CA GLN A 40 8.49 -3.50 -0.48
C GLN A 40 9.03 -2.52 0.58
N ALA A 41 8.96 -1.20 0.35
CA ALA A 41 9.19 -0.25 1.43
C ALA A 41 8.04 -0.35 2.45
N GLU A 42 8.36 -0.37 3.73
CA GLU A 42 7.40 -0.61 4.82
C GLU A 42 7.40 0.54 5.82
N PHE A 43 6.22 0.81 6.40
CA PHE A 43 6.08 1.63 7.60
C PHE A 43 5.72 0.75 8.78
N LEU A 44 6.37 0.98 9.91
CA LEU A 44 5.98 0.34 11.16
C LEU A 44 4.81 1.12 11.78
N ALA A 45 3.62 0.52 11.79
CA ALA A 45 2.54 0.94 12.67
C ALA A 45 2.70 0.23 14.02
N PHE A 46 3.09 0.97 15.06
CA PHE A 46 3.32 0.42 16.40
C PHE A 46 2.18 0.79 17.35
N GLU A 47 1.66 -0.21 18.09
CA GLU A 47 0.55 -0.15 19.06
C GLU A 47 -0.82 0.27 18.51
N PHE A 48 -0.89 1.36 17.76
CA PHE A 48 -2.13 1.96 17.30
C PHE A 48 -1.99 2.55 15.90
N PHE A 49 -3.01 2.33 15.07
CA PHE A 49 -3.14 2.98 13.77
C PHE A 49 -4.52 3.64 13.68
N PRO A 50 -4.60 4.96 13.47
CA PRO A 50 -5.88 5.67 13.37
C PRO A 50 -6.60 5.27 12.08
N ILE A 51 -7.77 4.63 12.22
CA ILE A 51 -8.56 4.16 11.08
C ILE A 51 -8.98 5.30 10.15
N ASP A 52 -9.17 6.51 10.70
CA ASP A 52 -9.53 7.71 9.94
C ASP A 52 -8.39 8.21 9.01
N SER A 53 -7.18 7.66 9.13
CA SER A 53 -6.08 7.92 8.19
C SER A 53 -6.16 7.08 6.91
N ILE A 54 -7.09 6.11 6.83
CA ILE A 54 -7.31 5.32 5.63
C ILE A 54 -8.19 6.11 4.66
N LEU A 55 -7.65 6.40 3.48
CA LEU A 55 -8.37 7.13 2.43
C LEU A 55 -9.38 6.24 1.68
N GLU A 56 -9.00 5.00 1.39
CA GLU A 56 -9.79 4.05 0.59
C GLU A 56 -9.31 2.61 0.86
N ILE A 57 -10.22 1.65 0.72
CA ILE A 57 -9.90 0.23 0.60
C ILE A 57 -10.15 -0.22 -0.84
N GLY A 58 -9.09 -0.60 -1.55
CA GLY A 58 -9.20 -1.20 -2.88
C GLY A 58 -9.50 -2.70 -2.80
N VAL A 59 -10.44 -3.19 -3.60
CA VAL A 59 -10.80 -4.62 -3.71
C VAL A 59 -10.75 -5.09 -5.16
N ILE A 60 -10.62 -6.41 -5.38
CA ILE A 60 -10.48 -6.97 -6.74
C ILE A 60 -11.78 -6.98 -7.54
N ASN A 61 -12.94 -7.09 -6.89
CA ASN A 61 -14.25 -7.16 -7.56
C ASN A 61 -15.41 -6.77 -6.63
N GLU A 62 -16.62 -6.70 -7.22
CA GLU A 62 -17.84 -6.31 -6.52
C GLU A 62 -18.24 -7.25 -5.36
N THR A 63 -17.93 -8.54 -5.46
CA THR A 63 -18.19 -9.51 -4.38
C THR A 63 -17.43 -9.08 -3.11
N TYR A 64 -16.13 -8.85 -3.23
CA TYR A 64 -15.31 -8.39 -2.10
C TYR A 64 -15.63 -6.97 -1.66
N LYS A 65 -16.09 -6.10 -2.58
CA LYS A 65 -16.60 -4.75 -2.21
C LYS A 65 -17.79 -4.87 -1.26
N GLY A 66 -18.73 -5.75 -1.58
CA GLY A 66 -19.89 -6.03 -0.73
C GLY A 66 -19.50 -6.56 0.65
N GLU A 67 -18.53 -7.49 0.71
CA GLU A 67 -18.03 -8.05 1.97
C GLU A 67 -17.33 -7.00 2.84
N ALA A 68 -16.41 -6.21 2.27
CA ALA A 68 -15.72 -5.16 2.98
C ALA A 68 -16.68 -4.10 3.52
N LEU A 69 -17.62 -3.63 2.69
CA LEU A 69 -18.65 -2.67 3.12
C LEU A 69 -19.55 -3.21 4.23
N LYS A 70 -19.83 -4.53 4.24
CA LYS A 70 -20.58 -5.17 5.32
C LYS A 70 -19.80 -5.11 6.65
N ILE A 71 -18.51 -5.40 6.63
CA ILE A 71 -17.63 -5.32 7.81
C ILE A 71 -17.57 -3.88 8.35
N LEU A 72 -17.35 -2.91 7.46
CA LEU A 72 -17.27 -1.49 7.84
C LEU A 72 -18.57 -0.99 8.48
N ARG A 73 -19.72 -1.27 7.85
CA ARG A 73 -21.04 -0.89 8.39
C ARG A 73 -21.32 -1.49 9.77
N ASN A 74 -20.97 -2.76 9.99
CA ASN A 74 -21.18 -3.41 11.29
C ASN A 74 -20.39 -2.75 12.43
N ASN A 75 -19.30 -2.04 12.10
CA ASN A 75 -18.46 -1.33 13.05
C ASN A 75 -18.68 0.19 13.01
N SER A 76 -19.69 0.68 12.27
CA SER A 76 -19.95 2.12 12.07
C SER A 76 -18.75 2.90 11.51
N ILE A 77 -17.92 2.24 10.69
CA ILE A 77 -16.75 2.84 10.03
C ILE A 77 -17.16 3.32 8.63
N ASN A 78 -16.74 4.53 8.26
CA ASN A 78 -17.01 5.11 6.96
C ASN A 78 -15.72 5.31 6.15
N ILE A 79 -15.23 4.22 5.53
CA ILE A 79 -14.11 4.26 4.58
C ILE A 79 -14.65 3.88 3.19
N PRO A 80 -14.33 4.64 2.13
CA PRO A 80 -14.65 4.27 0.76
C PRO A 80 -14.06 2.91 0.38
N VAL A 81 -14.84 2.07 -0.30
CA VAL A 81 -14.37 0.79 -0.84
C VAL A 81 -14.60 0.80 -2.34
N GLU A 82 -13.53 0.66 -3.13
CA GLU A 82 -13.61 0.70 -4.59
C GLU A 82 -12.96 -0.50 -5.26
N VAL A 83 -13.48 -0.88 -6.43
CA VAL A 83 -12.90 -1.96 -7.22
C VAL A 83 -11.65 -1.43 -7.93
N ARG A 84 -10.48 -1.90 -7.49
CA ARG A 84 -9.14 -1.52 -7.97
C ARG A 84 -8.44 -2.71 -8.60
N ARG A 85 -8.96 -3.22 -9.71
CA ARG A 85 -8.40 -4.42 -10.38
C ARG A 85 -6.92 -4.26 -10.74
N GLU A 86 -6.50 -3.05 -11.03
CA GLU A 86 -5.13 -2.67 -11.35
C GLU A 86 -4.15 -2.81 -10.19
N TRP A 87 -4.62 -2.98 -8.95
CA TRP A 87 -3.76 -3.24 -7.77
C TRP A 87 -3.48 -4.73 -7.57
N TYR A 88 -4.23 -5.60 -8.25
CA TYR A 88 -4.07 -7.05 -8.19
C TYR A 88 -3.34 -7.52 -9.44
N TYR A 89 -2.37 -8.41 -9.26
CA TYR A 89 -1.55 -9.01 -10.31
C TYR A 89 -1.91 -10.49 -10.51
#